data_AF-A0A3L6TMT4-F1
#
_entry.id   AF-A0A3L6TMT4-F1
#
_cell.length_a   1.000
_cell.length_b   1.000
_cell.length_c   1.000
_cell.angle_alpha   90.00
_cell.angle_beta   90.00
_cell.angle_gamma   90.00
#
_symmetry.space_group_name_H-M   'P 1'
#
loop_
_entity.id
_entity.type
_entity.pdbx_description
1 polymer ?
#
loop_
_entity_poly.entity_id
_entity_poly.type
_entity_poly.pdbx_seq_one_letter_code
_entity_poly.pdbx_strand_id
1 'polypeptide(L)'
;MNRVRGAAWMSIAKLHRHFKSKLVRNFVNEGKEPFKVHKHMDHRDWEMFIKTTTSEQFLEKSEHFKNLRGRITGNHHLGPEGYAWKEKGKWREEDAAMEEAGSENPWRQFPGRSAPHLRARAAHTPSTGEITWSNDGTKRLADRVIELKDHESGVREHDILSTAIDTQEHRGRVRGVSSSKGWKEAFGKENECLWKKKKRSSVDPDRLKQEDNR
;
A
#
# COMPACT_ATOMS: atom_id res chain seq x y z
N MET A 1 -24.39 9.30 13.37
CA MET A 1 -23.42 10.02 14.22
C MET A 1 -22.08 9.29 14.46
N ASN A 2 -22.03 7.96 14.63
CA ASN A 2 -20.76 7.25 14.95
C ASN A 2 -19.69 7.26 13.83
N ARG A 3 -20.08 7.25 12.54
CA ARG A 3 -19.12 7.30 11.43
C ARG A 3 -18.35 8.62 11.32
N VAL A 4 -19.01 9.74 11.60
CA VAL A 4 -18.40 11.09 11.55
C VAL A 4 -17.39 11.27 12.68
N ARG A 5 -17.75 10.85 13.90
CA ARG A 5 -16.82 10.84 15.04
C ARG A 5 -15.60 9.95 14.75
N GLY A 6 -15.82 8.74 14.25
CA GLY A 6 -14.73 7.82 13.88
C GLY A 6 -13.77 8.42 12.84
N ALA A 7 -14.31 9.08 11.80
CA ALA A 7 -13.49 9.75 10.79
C ALA A 7 -12.66 10.92 11.37
N ALA A 8 -13.24 11.70 12.28
CA ALA A 8 -12.53 12.77 12.99
C ALA A 8 -11.39 12.24 13.84
N TRP A 9 -11.62 11.18 14.63
CA TRP A 9 -10.57 10.53 15.44
C TRP A 9 -9.41 10.00 14.59
N MET A 10 -9.70 9.37 13.44
CA MET A 10 -8.66 8.90 12.52
C MET A 10 -7.85 10.07 11.92
N SER A 11 -8.50 11.20 11.67
CA SER A 11 -7.85 12.41 11.17
C SER A 11 -6.92 13.01 12.23
N ILE A 12 -7.38 13.12 13.47
CA ILE A 12 -6.58 13.59 14.62
C ILE A 12 -5.36 12.67 14.82
N ALA A 13 -5.56 11.35 14.85
CA ALA A 13 -4.47 10.38 15.00
C ALA A 13 -3.42 10.52 13.88
N LYS A 14 -3.86 10.73 12.64
CA LYS A 14 -2.96 10.96 11.49
C LYS A 14 -2.18 12.27 11.64
N LEU A 15 -2.84 13.36 12.01
CA LEU A 15 -2.20 14.66 12.25
C LEU A 15 -1.16 14.56 13.37
N HIS A 16 -1.51 13.90 14.48
CA HIS A 16 -0.61 13.70 15.61
C HIS A 16 0.64 12.88 15.23
N ARG A 17 0.48 11.81 14.42
CA ARG A 17 1.61 11.05 13.89
C ARG A 17 2.51 11.90 12.99
N HIS A 18 1.93 12.71 12.10
CA HIS A 18 2.71 13.60 11.23
C HIS A 18 3.43 14.68 12.03
N PHE A 19 2.80 15.22 13.06
CA PHE A 19 3.40 16.19 13.96
C PHE A 19 4.64 15.60 14.64
N LYS A 20 4.53 14.43 15.30
CA LYS A 20 5.67 13.73 15.91
C LYS A 20 6.80 13.43 14.92
N SER A 21 6.46 12.98 13.72
CA SER A 21 7.45 12.74 12.66
C SER A 21 8.19 14.01 12.23
N LYS A 22 7.49 15.15 12.14
CA LYS A 22 8.12 16.45 11.86
C LYS A 22 9.03 16.89 13.01
N LEU A 23 8.64 16.65 14.25
CA LEU A 23 9.47 16.96 15.42
C LEU A 23 10.80 16.21 15.39
N VAL A 24 10.74 14.89 15.15
CA VAL A 24 11.96 14.08 15.02
C VAL A 24 12.85 14.63 13.89
N ARG A 25 12.28 14.80 12.69
CA ARG A 25 13.05 15.17 11.50
C ARG A 25 13.70 16.55 11.59
N ASN A 26 12.97 17.56 12.06
CA ASN A 26 13.39 18.96 11.97
C ASN A 26 14.07 19.48 13.24
N PHE A 27 13.85 18.83 14.38
CA PHE A 27 14.31 19.33 15.68
C PHE A 27 15.21 18.31 16.36
N VAL A 28 14.73 17.10 16.62
CA VAL A 28 15.54 16.06 17.31
C VAL A 28 16.81 15.74 16.53
N ASN A 29 16.68 15.40 15.24
CA ASN A 29 17.82 15.01 14.40
C ASN A 29 18.79 16.18 14.14
N GLU A 30 18.32 17.42 14.25
CA GLU A 30 19.14 18.62 14.06
C GLU A 30 19.71 19.18 15.37
N GLY A 31 19.38 18.58 16.52
CA GLY A 31 19.77 19.08 17.85
C GLY A 31 19.16 20.43 18.20
N LYS A 32 17.98 20.76 17.64
CA LYS A 32 17.28 22.04 17.83
C LYS A 32 16.07 21.90 18.74
N GLU A 33 15.72 23.01 19.40
CA GLU A 33 14.50 23.09 20.19
C GLU A 33 13.30 23.60 19.39
N PRO A 34 12.09 23.04 19.61
CA PRO A 34 10.91 23.38 18.83
C PRO A 34 10.18 24.64 19.31
N PHE A 35 10.48 25.18 20.50
CA PHE A 35 9.63 26.17 21.19
C PHE A 35 9.44 27.49 20.43
N LYS A 36 10.40 27.89 19.58
CA LYS A 36 10.24 29.08 18.71
C LYS A 36 9.11 28.90 17.69
N VAL A 37 8.95 27.69 17.17
CA VAL A 37 7.93 27.33 16.16
C VAL A 37 6.66 26.79 16.81
N HIS A 38 6.81 26.01 17.87
CA HIS A 38 5.76 25.32 18.61
C HIS A 38 5.65 25.88 20.02
N LYS A 39 5.17 27.13 20.14
CA LYS A 39 5.06 27.86 21.43
C LYS A 39 4.15 27.20 22.47
N HIS A 40 3.26 26.33 22.03
CA HIS A 40 2.31 25.60 22.89
C HIS A 40 2.89 24.30 23.46
N MET A 41 4.14 23.97 23.12
CA MET A 41 4.78 22.76 23.61
C MET A 41 5.34 22.98 24.99
N ASP A 42 5.02 22.08 25.91
CA ASP A 42 5.59 22.07 27.23
C ASP A 42 7.02 21.50 27.22
N HIS A 43 7.89 22.06 28.08
CA HIS A 43 9.28 21.64 28.18
C HIS A 43 9.41 20.20 28.70
N ARG A 44 8.58 19.80 29.66
CA ARG A 44 8.61 18.44 30.22
C ARG A 44 8.16 17.40 29.20
N ASP A 45 7.14 17.72 28.41
CA ASP A 45 6.69 16.88 27.30
C ASP A 45 7.79 16.73 26.24
N TRP A 46 8.55 17.80 25.95
CA TRP A 46 9.67 17.75 25.02
C TRP A 46 10.81 16.86 25.52
N GLU A 47 11.21 16.97 26.78
CA GLU A 47 12.24 16.10 27.38
C GLU A 47 11.81 14.62 27.36
N MET A 48 10.56 14.34 27.73
CA MET A 48 10.01 12.98 27.67
C MET A 48 9.98 12.44 26.24
N PHE A 49 9.66 13.30 25.28
CA PHE A 49 9.68 12.97 23.86
C PHE A 49 11.09 12.62 23.39
N ILE A 50 12.09 13.45 23.67
CA ILE A 50 13.51 13.19 23.35
C ILE A 50 13.96 11.85 23.93
N LYS A 51 13.74 11.63 25.23
CA LYS A 51 14.10 10.37 25.89
C LYS A 51 13.50 9.16 25.19
N THR A 52 12.26 9.27 24.72
CA THR A 52 11.58 8.19 24.00
C THR A 52 12.16 8.00 22.59
N THR A 53 12.37 9.09 21.83
CA THR A 53 12.83 9.02 20.44
C THR A 53 14.32 8.70 20.29
N THR A 54 15.10 8.91 21.34
CA THR A 54 16.54 8.58 21.38
C THR A 54 16.78 7.24 22.09
N SER A 55 15.73 6.58 22.58
CA SER A 55 15.85 5.23 23.14
C SER A 55 16.32 4.22 22.09
N GLU A 56 17.13 3.26 22.51
CA GLU A 56 17.65 2.18 21.65
C GLU A 56 16.53 1.45 20.91
N GLN A 57 15.48 1.05 21.64
CA GLN A 57 14.32 0.37 21.05
C GLN A 57 13.62 1.18 19.95
N PHE A 58 13.59 2.51 20.06
CA PHE A 58 13.01 3.37 19.03
C PHE A 58 13.90 3.42 17.79
N LEU A 59 15.20 3.59 17.98
CA LEU A 59 16.18 3.64 16.90
C LEU A 59 16.26 2.32 16.13
N GLU A 60 16.28 1.20 16.84
CA GLU A 60 16.25 -0.14 16.25
C GLU A 60 15.00 -0.35 15.38
N LYS A 61 13.82 0.00 15.90
CA LYS A 61 12.56 -0.09 15.14
C LYS A 61 12.60 0.82 13.92
N SER A 62 13.09 2.06 14.07
CA SER A 62 13.22 3.02 12.99
C SER A 62 14.12 2.49 11.86
N GLU A 63 15.31 2.01 12.20
CA GLU A 63 16.26 1.44 11.23
C GLU A 63 15.72 0.14 10.61
N HIS A 64 15.07 -0.73 11.38
CA HIS A 64 14.42 -1.92 10.84
C HIS A 64 13.40 -1.58 9.75
N PHE A 65 12.47 -0.64 10.02
CA PHE A 65 11.46 -0.24 9.03
C PHE A 65 12.04 0.54 7.84
N LYS A 66 13.10 1.33 8.06
CA LYS A 66 13.85 2.01 7.00
C LYS A 66 14.50 1.01 6.06
N ASN A 67 15.14 -0.02 6.59
CA ASN A 67 15.74 -1.11 5.82
C ASN A 67 14.68 -1.89 5.04
N LEU A 68 13.54 -2.22 5.66
CA LEU A 68 12.41 -2.84 4.96
C LEU A 68 11.90 -1.96 3.81
N ARG A 69 11.79 -0.64 4.02
CA ARG A 69 11.37 0.29 2.96
C ARG A 69 12.39 0.38 1.84
N GLY A 70 13.69 0.40 2.16
CA GLY A 70 14.78 0.45 1.19
C GLY A 70 14.85 -0.79 0.29
N ARG A 71 14.40 -1.94 0.78
CA ARG A 71 14.29 -3.18 -0.01
C ARG A 71 13.18 -3.15 -1.06
N ILE A 72 12.19 -2.27 -0.93
CA ILE A 72 11.08 -2.17 -1.88
C ILE A 72 11.56 -1.44 -3.14
N THR A 73 11.87 -2.20 -4.17
CA THR A 73 12.11 -1.70 -5.53
C THR A 73 10.78 -1.61 -6.28
N GLY A 74 10.65 -0.67 -7.23
CA GLY A 74 9.41 -0.52 -8.01
C GLY A 74 8.24 0.15 -7.28
N ASN A 75 8.47 1.38 -6.81
CA ASN A 75 7.39 2.23 -6.30
C ASN A 75 6.33 2.45 -7.39
N HIS A 76 5.06 2.43 -6.99
CA HIS A 76 3.95 2.75 -7.87
C HIS A 76 3.72 4.26 -7.94
N HIS A 77 3.27 4.76 -9.09
CA HIS A 77 2.91 6.15 -9.38
C HIS A 77 1.39 6.36 -9.29
N LEU A 78 0.81 5.84 -8.21
CA LEU A 78 -0.62 5.99 -7.90
C LEU A 78 -0.84 7.19 -6.97
N GLY A 79 -1.95 7.89 -7.19
CA GLY A 79 -2.43 8.92 -6.28
C GLY A 79 -3.13 8.34 -5.05
N PRO A 80 -3.66 9.19 -4.15
CA PRO A 80 -4.37 8.79 -2.94
C PRO A 80 -5.52 7.81 -3.18
N GLU A 81 -6.25 7.99 -4.28
CA GLU A 81 -7.37 7.13 -4.69
C GLU A 81 -6.94 5.82 -5.37
N GLY A 82 -5.63 5.63 -5.58
CA GLY A 82 -5.07 4.38 -6.09
C GLY A 82 -5.42 4.10 -7.55
N TYR A 83 -5.69 2.84 -7.83
CA TYR A 83 -6.00 2.32 -9.18
C TYR A 83 -7.35 2.84 -9.70
N ALA A 84 -8.37 2.94 -8.84
CA ALA A 84 -9.72 3.31 -9.26
C ALA A 84 -9.78 4.69 -9.95
N TRP A 85 -9.01 5.66 -9.43
CA TRP A 85 -8.90 6.98 -10.04
C TRP A 85 -8.14 6.95 -11.36
N LYS A 86 -7.02 6.21 -11.42
CA LYS A 86 -6.21 6.08 -12.64
C LYS A 86 -7.00 5.43 -13.77
N GLU A 87 -7.72 4.36 -13.46
CA GLU A 87 -8.54 3.60 -14.40
C GLU A 87 -9.71 4.42 -14.96
N LYS A 88 -10.41 5.20 -14.11
CA LYS A 88 -11.56 6.00 -14.56
C LYS A 88 -11.17 7.29 -15.28
N GLY A 89 -10.03 7.88 -14.94
CA GLY A 89 -9.53 9.09 -15.58
C GLY A 89 -8.48 8.73 -16.63
N LYS A 90 -7.22 9.04 -16.29
CA LYS A 90 -6.08 9.03 -17.21
C LYS A 90 -5.97 7.79 -18.10
N TRP A 91 -6.10 6.59 -17.52
CA TRP A 91 -5.89 5.36 -18.29
C TRP A 91 -6.97 5.11 -19.32
N ARG A 92 -8.23 5.44 -19.02
CA ARG A 92 -9.33 5.34 -19.98
C ARG A 92 -9.17 6.33 -21.13
N GLU A 93 -8.75 7.56 -20.83
CA GLU A 93 -8.48 8.58 -21.84
C GLU A 93 -7.32 8.17 -22.76
N GLU A 94 -6.22 7.66 -22.17
CA GLU A 94 -5.09 7.11 -22.94
C GLU A 94 -5.52 5.94 -23.83
N ASP A 95 -6.32 5.02 -23.29
CA ASP A 95 -6.79 3.85 -24.04
C ASP A 95 -7.72 4.24 -25.19
N ALA A 96 -8.61 5.22 -24.99
CA ALA A 96 -9.50 5.74 -26.03
C ALA A 96 -8.74 6.51 -27.11
N ALA A 97 -7.74 7.31 -26.72
CA ALA A 97 -6.90 8.03 -27.68
C ALA A 97 -6.07 7.09 -28.55
N MET A 98 -5.58 5.98 -28.00
CA MET A 98 -4.89 4.94 -28.78
C MET A 98 -5.83 4.25 -29.76
N GLU A 99 -7.05 3.94 -29.32
CA GLU A 99 -8.07 3.31 -30.17
C GLU A 99 -8.46 4.23 -31.34
N GLU A 100 -8.65 5.53 -31.08
CA GLU A 100 -8.92 6.53 -32.11
C GLU A 100 -7.74 6.69 -33.09
N ALA A 101 -6.51 6.64 -32.59
CA ALA A 101 -5.30 6.68 -33.42
C ALA A 101 -4.99 5.36 -34.14
N GLY A 102 -5.77 4.30 -33.93
CA GLY A 102 -5.51 2.96 -34.48
C GLY A 102 -4.23 2.31 -33.97
N SER A 103 -3.70 2.76 -32.84
CA SER A 103 -2.47 2.26 -32.22
C SER A 103 -2.78 1.13 -31.23
N GLU A 104 -1.92 0.11 -31.20
CA GLU A 104 -2.09 -1.01 -30.27
C GLU A 104 -1.78 -0.59 -28.83
N ASN A 105 -2.66 -0.94 -27.90
CA ASN A 105 -2.47 -0.63 -26.49
C ASN A 105 -1.46 -1.61 -25.86
N PRO A 106 -0.28 -1.14 -25.43
CA PRO A 106 0.80 -2.03 -24.98
C PRO A 106 0.49 -2.72 -23.66
N TRP A 107 -0.50 -2.27 -22.90
CA TRP A 107 -0.87 -2.91 -21.63
C TRP A 107 -1.75 -4.15 -21.83
N ARG A 108 -2.35 -4.33 -23.02
CA ARG A 108 -3.20 -5.49 -23.34
C ARG A 108 -2.42 -6.81 -23.41
N GLN A 109 -1.10 -6.75 -23.57
CA GLN A 109 -0.25 -7.95 -23.55
C GLN A 109 -0.18 -8.63 -22.17
N PHE A 110 -0.56 -7.94 -21.09
CA PHE A 110 -0.47 -8.46 -19.72
C PHE A 110 -1.83 -8.97 -19.23
N PRO A 111 -1.94 -10.23 -18.77
CA PRO A 111 -3.20 -10.83 -18.39
C PRO A 111 -3.75 -10.31 -17.05
N GLY A 112 -5.06 -10.03 -17.02
CA GLY A 112 -5.80 -9.73 -15.79
C GLY A 112 -5.24 -8.55 -14.99
N ARG A 113 -5.11 -8.72 -13.66
CA ARG A 113 -4.66 -7.64 -12.77
C ARG A 113 -3.16 -7.31 -12.85
N SER A 114 -2.39 -8.03 -13.67
CA SER A 114 -0.99 -7.71 -13.93
C SER A 114 -0.83 -6.44 -14.76
N ALA A 115 -1.72 -6.20 -15.73
CA ALA A 115 -1.74 -4.97 -16.55
C ALA A 115 -1.82 -3.69 -15.70
N PRO A 116 -2.85 -3.47 -14.85
CA PRO A 116 -2.89 -2.28 -14.00
C PRO A 116 -1.74 -2.22 -13.01
N HIS A 117 -1.26 -3.37 -12.50
CA HIS A 117 -0.11 -3.41 -11.58
C HIS A 117 1.19 -2.89 -12.21
N LEU A 118 1.46 -3.29 -13.46
CA LEU A 118 2.63 -2.87 -14.23
C LEU A 118 2.46 -1.44 -14.74
N ARG A 119 1.28 -1.07 -15.25
CA ARG A 119 0.95 0.28 -15.68
C ARG A 119 1.07 1.32 -14.56
N ALA A 120 0.83 0.91 -13.32
CA ALA A 120 1.07 1.77 -12.16
C ALA A 120 2.56 2.03 -11.86
N ARG A 121 3.50 1.31 -12.49
CA ARG A 121 4.95 1.35 -12.21
C ARG A 121 5.80 1.69 -13.42
N ALA A 122 5.18 1.93 -14.57
CA ALA A 122 5.87 2.25 -15.81
C ALA A 122 5.10 3.31 -16.60
N ALA A 123 5.81 3.95 -17.52
CA ALA A 123 5.23 4.85 -18.51
C ALA A 123 5.21 4.16 -19.87
N HIS A 124 4.48 4.71 -20.82
CA HIS A 124 4.57 4.28 -22.21
C HIS A 124 4.63 5.50 -23.12
N THR A 125 5.24 5.34 -24.28
CA THR A 125 5.27 6.35 -25.33
C THR A 125 3.98 6.25 -26.17
N PRO A 126 3.12 7.29 -26.21
CA PRO A 126 1.84 7.20 -26.92
C PRO A 126 1.97 6.90 -28.42
N SER A 127 3.04 7.36 -29.07
CA SER A 127 3.24 7.22 -30.52
C SER A 127 3.76 5.84 -30.95
N THR A 128 4.46 5.11 -30.08
CA THR A 128 5.07 3.81 -30.42
C THR A 128 4.52 2.65 -29.59
N GLY A 129 3.79 2.94 -28.51
CA GLY A 129 3.39 1.94 -27.52
C GLY A 129 4.54 1.38 -26.69
N GLU A 130 5.77 1.87 -26.84
CA GLU A 130 6.92 1.34 -26.10
C GLU A 130 6.80 1.64 -24.60
N ILE A 131 6.97 0.62 -23.76
CA ILE A 131 6.89 0.75 -22.30
C ILE A 131 8.26 1.12 -21.74
N THR A 132 8.31 2.27 -21.04
CA THR A 132 9.48 2.72 -20.29
C THR A 132 9.37 2.29 -18.83
N TRP A 133 10.26 1.38 -18.42
CA TRP A 133 10.32 0.86 -17.05
C TRP A 133 11.20 1.75 -16.16
N SER A 134 10.71 2.11 -14.97
CA SER A 134 11.48 2.94 -14.02
C SER A 134 12.61 2.19 -13.32
N ASN A 135 12.65 0.85 -13.38
CA ASN A 135 13.69 0.02 -12.80
C ASN A 135 13.66 -1.40 -13.41
N ASP A 136 14.81 -2.08 -13.35
CA ASP A 136 14.97 -3.44 -13.87
C ASP A 136 14.06 -4.46 -13.20
N GLY A 137 13.75 -4.29 -11.91
CA GLY A 137 12.86 -5.20 -11.18
C GLY A 137 11.44 -5.22 -11.77
N THR A 138 10.94 -4.07 -12.20
CA THR A 138 9.60 -3.95 -12.81
C THR A 138 9.61 -4.53 -14.23
N LYS A 139 10.72 -4.36 -14.97
CA LYS A 139 10.89 -4.99 -16.29
C LYS A 139 10.93 -6.52 -16.17
N ARG A 140 11.76 -7.08 -15.28
CA ARG A 140 11.82 -8.52 -15.01
C ARG A 140 10.48 -9.10 -14.60
N LEU A 141 9.69 -8.35 -13.82
CA LEU A 141 8.33 -8.73 -13.47
C LEU A 141 7.42 -8.81 -14.70
N ALA A 142 7.51 -7.83 -15.60
CA ALA A 142 6.74 -7.81 -16.84
C ALA A 142 7.09 -9.00 -17.74
N ASP A 143 8.39 -9.27 -17.91
CA ASP A 143 8.89 -10.40 -18.69
C ASP A 143 8.36 -11.73 -18.11
N ARG A 144 8.46 -11.91 -16.78
CA ARG A 144 7.94 -13.11 -16.09
C ARG A 144 6.42 -13.27 -16.21
N VAL A 145 5.67 -12.17 -16.21
CA VAL A 145 4.21 -12.20 -16.45
C VAL A 145 3.90 -12.68 -17.87
N ILE A 146 4.67 -12.26 -18.87
CA ILE A 146 4.51 -12.70 -20.25
C ILE A 146 4.85 -14.20 -20.38
N GLU A 147 5.92 -14.67 -19.74
CA GLU A 147 6.29 -16.10 -19.72
C GLU A 147 5.19 -16.97 -19.08
N LEU A 148 4.57 -16.49 -18.01
CA LEU A 148 3.52 -17.21 -17.29
C LEU A 148 2.13 -17.11 -17.92
N LYS A 149 1.95 -16.30 -18.97
CA LYS A 149 0.61 -16.05 -19.55
C LYS A 149 -0.04 -17.32 -20.12
N ASP A 150 0.78 -18.23 -20.63
CA ASP A 150 0.35 -19.48 -21.28
C ASP A 150 0.37 -20.68 -20.32
N HIS A 151 0.82 -20.47 -19.07
CA HIS A 151 0.83 -21.51 -18.04
C HIS A 151 -0.52 -21.56 -17.29
N GLU A 152 -0.93 -22.74 -16.85
CA GLU A 152 -2.05 -22.86 -15.92
C GLU A 152 -1.71 -22.10 -14.63
N SER A 153 -2.41 -20.98 -14.43
CA SER A 153 -2.27 -20.16 -13.24
C SER A 153 -3.41 -20.46 -12.28
N GLY A 154 -3.08 -20.48 -10.99
CA GLY A 154 -4.10 -20.62 -9.95
C GLY A 154 -4.96 -19.35 -9.86
N VAL A 155 -5.91 -19.39 -8.94
CA VAL A 155 -6.76 -18.22 -8.64
C VAL A 155 -6.23 -17.46 -7.43
N ARG A 156 -6.55 -16.17 -7.37
CA ARG A 156 -6.37 -15.31 -6.19
C ARG A 156 -4.91 -15.09 -5.76
N GLU A 157 -4.42 -15.87 -4.79
CA GLU A 157 -3.04 -15.77 -4.27
C GLU A 157 -2.03 -16.58 -5.07
N HIS A 158 -2.51 -17.34 -6.05
CA HIS A 158 -1.72 -18.19 -6.94
C HIS A 158 -1.87 -17.80 -8.41
N ASP A 159 -2.42 -16.62 -8.66
CA ASP A 159 -2.57 -16.10 -10.01
C ASP A 159 -1.24 -15.60 -10.59
N ILE A 160 -1.24 -15.33 -11.90
CA ILE A 160 -0.04 -14.95 -12.67
C ILE A 160 0.75 -13.85 -11.96
N LEU A 161 0.07 -12.80 -11.48
CA LEU A 161 0.73 -11.68 -10.80
C LEU A 161 1.37 -12.12 -9.47
N SER A 162 0.69 -12.92 -8.65
CA SER A 162 1.23 -13.38 -7.37
C SER A 162 2.43 -14.29 -7.59
N THR A 163 2.34 -15.22 -8.55
CA THR A 163 3.42 -16.13 -8.94
C THR A 163 4.62 -15.37 -9.50
N ALA A 164 4.38 -14.34 -10.33
CA ALA A 164 5.45 -13.55 -10.92
C ALA A 164 6.20 -12.70 -9.87
N ILE A 165 5.49 -12.12 -8.89
CA ILE A 165 6.13 -11.36 -7.81
C ILE A 165 6.81 -12.28 -6.80
N ASP A 166 6.32 -13.51 -6.62
CA ASP A 166 6.88 -14.53 -5.72
C ASP A 166 7.00 -14.03 -4.26
N THR A 167 6.01 -13.24 -3.83
CA THR A 167 5.85 -12.84 -2.44
C THR A 167 4.40 -13.00 -2.03
N GLN A 168 4.18 -13.37 -0.78
CA GLN A 168 2.82 -13.56 -0.29
C GLN A 168 1.99 -12.28 -0.39
N GLU A 169 0.79 -12.42 -0.94
CA GLU A 169 -0.17 -11.33 -1.09
C GLU A 169 -0.54 -10.74 0.28
N HIS A 170 -0.77 -9.42 0.34
CA HIS A 170 -1.11 -8.76 1.59
C HIS A 170 -2.47 -9.23 2.12
N ARG A 171 -2.55 -9.45 3.43
CA ARG A 171 -3.81 -9.82 4.08
C ARG A 171 -4.81 -8.67 3.99
N GLY A 172 -5.96 -8.92 3.35
CA GLY A 172 -7.09 -7.99 3.29
C GLY A 172 -7.01 -6.90 2.22
N ARG A 173 -5.99 -6.91 1.35
CA ARG A 173 -5.87 -6.02 0.19
C ARG A 173 -5.44 -6.80 -1.05
N VAL A 174 -5.72 -6.27 -2.23
CA VAL A 174 -5.43 -6.94 -3.50
C VAL A 174 -4.56 -6.03 -4.38
N ARG A 175 -3.33 -6.47 -4.64
CA ARG A 175 -2.38 -5.79 -5.55
C ARG A 175 -2.97 -5.70 -6.95
N GLY A 176 -2.67 -4.61 -7.64
CA GLY A 176 -3.16 -4.38 -9.01
C GLY A 176 -4.64 -3.99 -9.11
N VAL A 177 -5.42 -3.99 -8.01
CA VAL A 177 -6.86 -3.71 -8.06
C VAL A 177 -7.26 -2.52 -7.21
N SER A 178 -6.94 -2.52 -5.90
CA SER A 178 -7.25 -1.39 -5.02
C SER A 178 -6.52 -1.48 -3.69
N SER A 179 -6.22 -0.32 -3.10
CA SER A 179 -5.70 -0.20 -1.74
C SER A 179 -6.78 -0.37 -0.66
N SER A 180 -8.06 -0.22 -1.02
CA SER A 180 -9.21 -0.23 -0.10
C SER A 180 -10.12 -1.44 -0.27
N LYS A 181 -10.16 -2.07 -1.44
CA LYS A 181 -11.01 -3.24 -1.68
C LYS A 181 -10.40 -4.49 -1.07
N GLY A 182 -11.21 -5.19 -0.28
CA GLY A 182 -10.89 -6.51 0.23
C GLY A 182 -11.02 -7.58 -0.85
N TRP A 183 -10.60 -8.80 -0.53
CA TRP A 183 -10.56 -9.87 -1.52
C TRP A 183 -11.94 -10.19 -2.12
N LYS A 184 -13.00 -10.12 -1.33
CA LYS A 184 -14.40 -10.32 -1.77
C LYS A 184 -14.88 -9.32 -2.83
N GLU A 185 -14.33 -8.12 -2.82
CA GLU A 185 -14.71 -7.05 -3.76
C GLU A 185 -13.78 -7.01 -4.97
N ALA A 186 -12.57 -7.54 -4.83
CA ALA A 186 -11.54 -7.52 -5.87
C ALA A 186 -11.53 -8.78 -6.74
N PHE A 187 -11.94 -9.93 -6.19
CA PHE A 187 -12.21 -11.16 -6.93
C PHE A 187 -13.72 -11.39 -6.91
N GLY A 188 -14.30 -11.72 -8.06
CA GLY A 188 -15.75 -11.79 -8.24
C GLY A 188 -16.42 -12.90 -7.43
N LYS A 189 -17.75 -12.96 -7.52
CA LYS A 189 -18.59 -13.91 -6.76
C LYS A 189 -18.30 -15.37 -7.11
N GLU A 190 -17.74 -15.64 -8.28
CA GLU A 190 -17.29 -16.96 -8.70
C GLU A 190 -16.23 -17.55 -7.77
N ASN A 191 -15.48 -16.70 -7.06
CA ASN A 191 -14.47 -17.10 -6.08
C ASN A 191 -15.02 -17.18 -4.65
N GLU A 192 -16.35 -17.13 -4.46
CA GLU A 192 -16.95 -17.00 -3.12
C GLU A 192 -16.72 -18.22 -2.23
N CYS A 193 -16.66 -19.41 -2.83
CA CYS A 193 -16.36 -20.66 -2.14
C CYS A 193 -14.96 -20.69 -1.50
N LEU A 194 -14.03 -19.86 -1.96
CA LEU A 194 -12.65 -19.81 -1.46
C LEU A 194 -12.50 -18.91 -0.21
N TRP A 195 -13.55 -18.18 0.20
CA TRP A 195 -13.49 -17.32 1.37
C TRP A 195 -13.58 -18.11 2.67
N LYS A 196 -12.48 -18.15 3.43
CA LYS A 196 -12.52 -18.63 4.82
C LYS A 196 -13.44 -17.72 5.64
N LYS A 197 -14.64 -18.21 6.01
CA LYS A 197 -15.48 -17.55 7.01
C LYS A 197 -14.68 -17.55 8.32
N LYS A 198 -14.35 -16.37 8.85
CA LYS A 198 -13.82 -16.26 10.22
C LYS A 198 -14.87 -16.85 11.16
N LYS A 199 -14.62 -18.02 11.74
CA LYS A 199 -15.33 -18.41 12.96
C LYS A 199 -14.99 -17.33 13.99
N ARG A 200 -15.99 -16.65 14.53
CA ARG A 200 -15.78 -15.88 15.77
C ARG A 200 -15.30 -16.91 16.78
N SER A 201 -14.09 -16.76 17.31
CA SER A 201 -13.76 -17.47 18.54
C SER A 201 -14.81 -17.03 19.56
N SER A 202 -15.61 -17.97 20.06
CA SER A 202 -16.40 -17.72 21.26
C SER A 202 -15.38 -17.45 22.36
N VAL A 203 -15.13 -16.16 22.63
CA VAL A 203 -14.46 -15.78 23.87
C VAL A 203 -15.47 -16.15 24.95
N ASP A 204 -15.12 -17.15 25.75
CA ASP A 204 -15.90 -17.52 26.93
C ASP A 204 -15.86 -16.33 27.90
N PRO A 205 -17.00 -15.66 28.13
CA PRO A 205 -17.06 -14.46 28.98
C PRO A 205 -16.66 -14.74 30.44
N ASP A 206 -16.69 -16.00 30.88
CA ASP A 206 -16.28 -16.37 32.24
C ASP A 206 -14.75 -16.46 32.41
N ARG A 207 -14.00 -16.57 31.30
CA ARG A 207 -12.53 -16.55 31.32
C ARG A 207 -11.95 -15.16 31.60
N LEU A 208 -12.69 -14.10 31.29
CA LEU A 208 -12.27 -12.70 31.52
C LEU A 208 -12.50 -12.23 32.96
N LYS A 209 -13.37 -12.90 33.74
CA LYS A 209 -13.68 -12.51 35.12
C LYS A 209 -12.69 -13.05 36.15
N GLN A 210 -11.85 -14.02 35.79
CA GLN A 210 -10.87 -14.62 36.71
C GLN A 210 -9.53 -13.88 36.73
N GLU A 211 -9.23 -13.05 35.73
CA GLU A 211 -7.94 -12.33 35.65
C GLU A 211 -7.94 -10.96 36.36
N ASP A 212 -9.12 -10.41 36.69
CA ASP A 212 -9.26 -9.12 37.41
C ASP A 212 -9.24 -9.26 38.94
N ASN A 213 -9.06 -10.47 39.49
CA ASN A 213 -9.14 -10.74 40.93
C ASN A 213 -7.86 -11.40 41.50
N ARG A 214 -6.69 -10.95 41.05
CA ARG A 214 -5.39 -11.36 41.60
C ARG A 214 -4.44 -10.20 41.78
#